data_AF-A0A936G2I4-F1
#
_entry.id   AF-A0A936G2I4-F1
#
_cell.length_a   1.000
_cell.length_b   1.000
_cell.length_c   1.000
_cell.angle_alpha   90.00
_cell.angle_beta   90.00
_cell.angle_gamma   90.00
#
_symmetry.space_group_name_H-M   'P 1'
#
loop_
_entity.id
_entity.type
_entity.pdbx_description
1 polymer ?
#
loop_
_entity_poly.entity_id
_entity_poly.type
_entity_poly.pdbx_seq_one_letter_code
_entity_poly.pdbx_strand_id
1 'polypeptide(L)' 'MRTSDDDKVSVAPARAGRPAARSRCFAPNEIVRVEVRMPATIAAQVFALAADTGRPVSATASDLLAAALAEREGHRVT' A
#
# COMPACT_ATOMS: atom_id res chain seq x y z
N MET A 1 -7.72 -19.05 19.06
CA MET A 1 -8.18 -18.94 17.66
C MET A 1 -6.98 -19.25 16.77
N ARG A 2 -6.92 -20.44 16.16
CA ARG A 2 -5.83 -20.80 15.24
C ARG A 2 -6.15 -20.14 13.90
N THR A 3 -5.42 -19.09 13.53
CA THR A 3 -5.46 -18.57 12.16
C THR A 3 -4.74 -19.59 11.28
N SER A 4 -5.50 -20.35 10.51
CA SER A 4 -4.96 -21.25 9.49
C SER A 4 -4.06 -20.45 8.53
N ASP A 5 -2.97 -21.04 8.07
CA ASP A 5 -2.03 -20.38 7.13
C ASP A 5 -2.71 -19.87 5.84
N ASP A 6 -3.92 -20.34 5.53
CA ASP A 6 -4.74 -19.97 4.37
C ASP A 6 -5.21 -18.52 4.36
N ASP A 7 -5.29 -17.85 5.52
CA ASP A 7 -5.72 -16.45 5.60
C ASP A 7 -4.56 -15.46 5.49
N LYS A 8 -3.33 -15.91 5.23
CA LYS A 8 -2.16 -15.03 5.22
C LYS A 8 -1.99 -14.33 3.87
N VAL A 9 -1.72 -13.03 3.92
CA VAL A 9 -1.34 -12.24 2.75
C VAL A 9 0.16 -12.39 2.52
N SER A 10 0.53 -12.96 1.37
CA SER A 10 1.93 -13.12 0.97
C SER A 10 2.42 -11.90 0.20
N VAL A 11 3.42 -11.21 0.76
CA VAL A 11 4.11 -10.08 0.12
C VAL A 11 5.43 -10.59 -0.44
N ALA A 12 5.49 -10.75 -1.76
CA ALA A 12 6.69 -11.17 -2.47
C ALA A 12 7.82 -10.13 -2.30
N PRO A 13 9.08 -10.57 -2.27
CA PRO A 13 10.20 -9.65 -2.22
C PRO A 13 10.27 -8.83 -3.52
N ALA A 14 10.46 -7.52 -3.37
CA ALA A 14 10.62 -6.59 -4.48
C ALA A 14 11.93 -5.80 -4.33
N ARG A 15 12.39 -5.18 -5.41
CA ARG A 15 13.57 -4.30 -5.40
C ARG A 15 13.30 -3.08 -4.52
N ALA A 16 13.63 -3.17 -3.24
CA ALA A 16 13.55 -2.08 -2.27
C ALA A 16 14.91 -1.99 -1.57
N GLY A 17 15.77 -1.04 -1.99
CA GLY A 17 17.11 -0.83 -1.40
C GLY A 17 17.94 -2.12 -1.26
N ARG A 18 17.81 -2.79 -0.11
CA ARG A 18 18.16 -4.20 0.08
C ARG A 18 16.89 -5.06 0.19
N PRO A 19 16.51 -5.80 -0.87
CA PRO A 19 15.35 -6.68 -0.83
C PRO A 19 15.50 -7.76 0.24
N ALA A 20 14.40 -8.10 0.91
CA ALA A 20 14.35 -9.31 1.73
C ALA A 20 14.54 -10.54 0.83
N ALA A 21 15.28 -11.55 1.31
CA ALA A 21 15.54 -12.77 0.53
C ALA A 21 14.30 -13.68 0.40
N ARG A 22 13.23 -13.43 1.16
CA ARG A 22 12.04 -14.29 1.24
C ARG A 22 10.77 -13.45 1.28
N SER A 23 9.68 -14.04 0.81
CA SER A 23 8.34 -13.49 0.98
C SER A 23 8.01 -13.32 2.46
N ARG A 24 7.25 -12.27 2.76
CA ARG A 24 6.74 -12.01 4.11
C ARG A 24 5.26 -12.37 4.12
N CYS A 25 4.83 -13.11 5.13
CA CYS A 25 3.43 -13.48 5.31
C CYS A 25 2.85 -12.68 6.47
N PHE A 26 1.76 -11.95 6.21
CA PHE A 26 1.08 -11.09 7.16
C PHE A 26 -0.34 -11.54 7.39
N ALA A 27 -0.94 -11.21 8.53
CA ALA A 27 -2.39 -11.32 8.67
C ALA A 27 -3.09 -10.25 7.78
N PRO A 28 -4.34 -10.47 7.32
CA PRO A 28 -5.00 -9.56 6.38
C PRO A 28 -5.11 -8.10 6.86
N ASN A 29 -5.28 -7.92 8.16
CA ASN A 29 -5.44 -6.61 8.79
C ASN A 29 -4.14 -6.10 9.44
N GLU A 30 -3.02 -6.79 9.21
CA GLU A 30 -1.74 -6.39 9.76
C GLU A 30 -1.19 -5.19 8.99
N ILE A 31 -0.78 -4.15 9.73
CA ILE A 31 -0.28 -2.92 9.13
C ILE A 31 1.17 -3.13 8.69
N VAL A 32 1.40 -3.05 7.39
CA VAL A 32 2.75 -3.15 6.80
C VAL A 32 3.27 -1.76 6.44
N ARG A 33 4.42 -1.37 7.02
CA ARG A 33 5.11 -0.14 6.61
C ARG A 33 5.75 -0.31 5.23
N VAL A 34 5.36 0.55 4.30
CA VAL A 34 5.98 0.67 2.97
C VAL A 34 6.64 2.04 2.88
N GLU A 35 7.95 2.07 2.62
CA GLU A 35 8.68 3.31 2.43
C GLU A 35 8.79 3.61 0.93
N VAL A 36 8.22 4.75 0.51
CA VAL A 36 8.16 5.18 -0.90
C VAL A 36 8.87 6.51 -1.04
N ARG A 37 9.82 6.57 -1.98
CA ARG A 37 10.41 7.83 -2.45
C ARG A 37 9.61 8.31 -3.65
N MET A 38 9.07 9.52 -3.58
CA MET A 38 8.25 10.11 -4.65
C MET A 38 8.65 11.57 -4.90
N PRO A 39 8.33 12.14 -6.08
CA PRO A 39 8.55 13.55 -6.35
C PRO A 39 7.82 14.46 -5.34
N ALA A 40 8.43 15.59 -5.00
CA ALA A 40 7.87 16.56 -4.05
C ALA A 40 6.49 17.10 -4.49
N THR A 41 6.27 17.21 -5.81
CA THR A 41 4.99 17.64 -6.38
C THR A 41 3.84 16.68 -6.04
N ILE A 42 4.08 15.37 -6.08
CA ILE A 42 3.09 14.36 -5.72
C ILE A 42 2.87 14.36 -4.21
N ALA A 43 3.94 14.43 -3.42
CA ALA A 43 3.82 14.52 -1.96
C ALA A 43 2.98 15.75 -1.56
N ALA A 44 3.22 16.91 -2.16
CA ALA A 44 2.45 18.12 -1.89
C ALA A 44 0.94 17.94 -2.14
N GLN A 45 0.56 17.26 -3.23
CA GLN A 45 -0.85 16.99 -3.54
C GLN A 45 -1.49 16.05 -2.49
N VAL A 46 -0.79 15.01 -2.07
CA VAL A 46 -1.30 14.08 -1.04
C VAL A 46 -1.50 14.80 0.30
N PHE A 47 -0.54 15.65 0.70
CA PHE A 47 -0.64 16.41 1.93
C PHE A 47 -1.76 17.46 1.88
N ALA A 48 -1.93 18.15 0.75
CA ALA A 48 -3.04 19.09 0.56
C ALA A 48 -4.39 18.39 0.71
N LEU A 49 -4.58 17.25 0.04
CA LEU A 49 -5.82 16.48 0.15
C LEU A 49 -6.10 15.97 1.58
N ALA A 50 -5.05 15.53 2.29
CA ALA A 50 -5.16 15.12 3.67
C ALA A 50 -5.58 16.28 4.59
N ALA A 51 -5.01 17.47 4.37
CA ALA A 51 -5.38 18.68 5.10
C ALA A 51 -6.84 19.08 4.82
N ASP A 52 -7.25 19.09 3.55
CA ASP A 52 -8.60 19.47 3.12
C ASP A 52 -9.67 18.54 3.69
N THR A 53 -9.36 17.26 3.84
CA THR A 53 -10.29 16.25 4.37
C THR A 53 -10.17 16.02 5.88
N GLY A 54 -9.19 16.66 6.54
CA GLY A 54 -8.92 16.45 7.97
C GLY A 54 -8.46 15.03 8.31
N ARG A 55 -7.93 14.27 7.34
CA ARG A 55 -7.54 12.87 7.50
C ARG A 55 -6.03 12.72 7.64
N PRO A 56 -5.53 11.65 8.28
CA PRO A 56 -4.11 11.35 8.30
C PRO A 56 -3.57 11.11 6.89
N VAL A 57 -2.39 11.66 6.59
CA VAL A 57 -1.70 11.51 5.29
C VAL A 57 -1.56 10.05 4.89
N SER A 58 -1.27 9.15 5.84
CA SER A 58 -1.15 7.71 5.57
C SER A 58 -2.45 7.09 5.10
N ALA A 59 -3.59 7.47 5.69
CA ALA A 59 -4.91 6.97 5.28
C ALA A 59 -5.27 7.49 3.88
N THR A 60 -5.06 8.80 3.64
CA THR A 60 -5.28 9.41 2.32
C THR A 60 -4.41 8.75 1.25
N ALA A 61 -3.12 8.52 1.52
CA ALA A 61 -2.22 7.87 0.58
C ALA A 61 -2.61 6.41 0.30
N SER A 62 -3.01 5.66 1.33
CA SER A 62 -3.48 4.27 1.18
C SER A 62 -4.74 4.20 0.31
N ASP A 63 -5.72 5.09 0.52
CA ASP A 63 -6.96 5.10 -0.24
C ASP A 63 -6.72 5.47 -1.71
N LEU A 64 -5.88 6.49 -1.97
CA LEU A 64 -5.49 6.86 -3.33
C LEU A 64 -4.79 5.70 -4.05
N LEU A 65 -3.91 4.98 -3.35
CA LEU A 65 -3.22 3.82 -3.93
C LEU A 65 -4.19 2.66 -4.19
N ALA A 66 -5.12 2.40 -3.28
CA ALA A 66 -6.14 1.37 -3.45
C ALA A 66 -7.03 1.67 -4.66
N ALA A 67 -7.47 2.92 -4.82
CA ALA A 67 -8.26 3.35 -5.97
C ALA A 67 -7.49 3.16 -7.29
N ALA A 68 -6.23 3.61 -7.35
CA ALA A 68 -5.40 3.46 -8.54
C ALA A 68 -5.12 1.98 -8.91
N LEU A 69 -4.98 1.10 -7.92
CA LEU A 69 -4.82 -0.34 -8.14
C LEU A 69 -6.12 -0.98 -8.65
N ALA A 70 -7.27 -0.61 -8.08
CA ALA A 70 -8.58 -1.08 -8.54
C ALA A 70 -8.87 -0.64 -9.99
N GLU A 71 -8.56 0.61 -10.34
CA GLU A 71 -8.68 1.10 -11.72
C GLU A 71 -7.78 0.33 -12.69
N ARG A 72 -6.55 0.01 -12.27
CA ARG A 72 -5.61 -0.79 -13.07
C ARG A 72 -6.11 -2.22 -13.28
N GLU A 73 -6.71 -2.84 -12.27
CA GLU A 73 -7.30 -4.18 -12.39
C GLU A 73 -8.52 -4.17 -13.30
N GLY A 74 -9.39 -3.16 -13.18
CA GLY A 74 -10.53 -2.96 -14.07
C GLY A 74 -10.11 -2.79 -15.55
N HIS A 75 -8.99 -2.12 -15.80
CA HIS A 75 -8.42 -1.95 -17.16
C HIS A 75 -7.76 -3.22 -17.74
N ARG A 76 -7.50 -4.26 -16.94
CA ARG A 76 -6.93 -5.53 -17.44
C ARG A 76 -7.98 -6.48 -18.02
N VAL A 77 -9.27 -6.13 -17.94
CA VAL A 77 -10.41 -6.95 -18.38
C VAL A 77 -10.93 -6.54 -19.77
N THR A 78 -10.22 -5.65 -20.47
CA THR A 78 -10.49 -5.27 -21.87
C THR A 78 -9.34 -5.68 -22.78
#